data_AF-G8S580-F1
#
_entry.id   AF-G8S580-F1
#
_cell.length_a   1.000
_cell.length_b   1.000
_cell.length_c   1.000
_cell.angle_alpha   90.00
_cell.angle_beta   90.00
_cell.angle_gamma   90.00
#
_symmetry.space_group_name_H-M   'P 1'
#
loop_
_entity.id
_entity.type
_entity.pdbx_description
1 polymer ?
#
loop_
_entity_poly.entity_id
_entity_poly.type
_entity_poly.pdbx_seq_one_letter_code
_entity_poly.pdbx_strand_id
1 'polypeptide(L)'
;MAITPAEINGIAFRRPRPGASGYHEEQVDAFLEDVAGEMRRLEAENRALSSRLGHDDLAERVRRAELECLEAQERARALREALTAAREASFTPVNADKSGMLEVAQRTADACVDQARAEAELLVEQATTKAAQLLSDAQLRASTIVADARHAHSEAIAGIEAQRAATLDEISELIALAGRQRAATADDISGRLQEFTS
;
A
#
# COMPACT_ATOMS: atom_id res chain seq x y z
N MET A 1 13.09 0.87 -3.62
CA MET A 1 14.02 1.59 -2.73
C MET A 1 13.45 2.98 -2.56
N ALA A 2 13.08 3.37 -1.35
CA ALA A 2 12.60 4.72 -1.06
C ALA A 2 13.79 5.57 -0.64
N ILE A 3 13.90 6.77 -1.20
CA ILE A 3 14.94 7.74 -0.84
C ILE A 3 14.65 8.20 0.59
N THR A 4 15.63 8.10 1.49
CA THR A 4 15.47 8.60 2.86
C THR A 4 15.67 10.11 2.93
N PRO A 5 15.07 10.83 3.89
CA PRO A 5 15.32 12.28 4.06
C PRO A 5 16.80 12.60 4.25
N ALA A 6 17.56 11.68 4.85
CA ALA A 6 19.01 11.80 5.02
C ALA A 6 19.78 11.63 3.70
N GLU A 7 19.29 10.78 2.80
CA GLU A 7 19.84 10.63 1.45
C GLU A 7 19.63 11.90 0.62
N ILE A 8 18.49 12.57 0.73
CA ILE A 8 18.22 13.84 0.01
C ILE A 8 19.27 14.90 0.36
N ASN A 9 19.57 15.06 1.65
CA ASN A 9 20.58 16.01 2.12
C ASN A 9 22.02 15.64 1.71
N GLY A 10 22.25 14.38 1.34
CA GLY A 10 23.57 13.88 0.91
C GLY A 10 23.78 13.83 -0.59
N ILE A 11 22.76 14.16 -1.40
CA ILE A 11 22.86 14.11 -2.86
C ILE A 11 23.67 15.31 -3.36
N ALA A 12 24.73 15.01 -4.11
CA ALA A 12 25.52 16.03 -4.81
C ALA A 12 25.22 16.01 -6.32
N PHE A 13 24.78 17.15 -6.85
CA PHE A 13 24.61 17.32 -8.30
C PHE A 13 25.92 17.75 -8.97
N ARG A 14 26.17 17.28 -10.19
CA ARG A 14 27.33 17.70 -10.97
C ARG A 14 27.12 19.12 -11.51
N ARG A 15 28.14 19.97 -11.41
CA ARG A 15 28.10 21.32 -12.00
C ARG A 15 27.97 21.25 -13.52
N PRO A 16 27.18 22.14 -14.14
CA PRO A 16 27.07 22.23 -15.59
C PRO A 16 28.43 22.46 -16.26
N ARG A 17 28.59 21.99 -17.50
CA ARG A 17 29.77 22.30 -18.31
C ARG A 17 29.88 23.83 -18.54
N PRO A 18 31.10 24.39 -18.69
CA PRO A 18 31.26 25.82 -18.95
C PRO A 18 30.43 26.24 -20.18
N GLY A 19 29.50 27.18 -20.00
CA GLY A 19 28.59 27.66 -21.05
C GLY A 19 27.20 27.00 -21.11
N ALA A 20 26.88 26.06 -20.21
CA ALA A 20 25.54 25.49 -20.07
C ALA A 20 24.78 26.11 -18.87
N SER A 21 23.52 26.49 -19.07
CA SER A 21 22.65 26.91 -17.96
C SER A 21 22.29 25.73 -17.07
N GLY A 22 22.39 25.93 -15.76
CA GLY A 22 21.93 25.00 -14.73
C GLY A 22 20.98 25.68 -13.76
N TYR A 23 20.39 24.89 -12.86
CA TYR A 23 19.59 25.43 -11.76
C TYR A 23 20.45 26.22 -10.79
N HIS A 24 19.85 27.21 -10.13
CA HIS A 24 20.52 27.99 -9.08
C HIS A 24 20.71 27.10 -7.84
N GLU A 25 21.97 26.90 -7.45
CA GLU A 25 22.37 26.05 -6.31
C GLU A 25 21.56 26.38 -5.05
N GLU A 26 21.48 27.66 -4.68
CA GLU A 26 20.73 28.12 -3.50
C GLU A 26 19.23 27.81 -3.55
N GLN A 27 18.60 27.84 -4.74
CA GLN A 27 17.17 27.54 -4.87
C GLN A 27 16.91 26.03 -4.81
N VAL A 28 17.83 25.24 -5.37
CA VAL A 28 17.75 23.78 -5.30
C VAL A 28 17.99 23.32 -3.86
N ASP A 29 18.97 23.89 -3.17
CA ASP A 29 19.27 23.55 -1.78
C ASP A 29 18.09 23.89 -0.85
N ALA A 30 17.49 25.08 -1.00
CA ALA A 30 16.30 25.47 -0.23
C ALA A 30 15.11 24.53 -0.48
N PHE A 31 14.86 24.17 -1.75
CA PHE A 31 13.79 23.24 -2.10
C PHE A 31 14.03 21.83 -1.53
N LEU A 32 15.27 21.34 -1.57
CA LEU A 32 15.60 20.03 -1.00
C LEU A 32 15.49 20.01 0.52
N GLU A 33 15.79 21.11 1.20
CA GLU A 33 15.59 21.23 2.65
C GLU A 33 14.10 21.20 3.02
N ASP A 34 13.23 21.91 2.27
CA ASP A 34 11.78 21.86 2.44
C ASP A 34 11.22 20.46 2.21
N VAL A 35 11.65 19.79 1.14
CA VAL A 35 11.25 18.40 0.82
C VAL A 35 11.71 17.44 1.92
N ALA A 36 12.96 17.54 2.37
CA ALA A 36 13.47 16.70 3.46
C ALA A 36 12.78 16.99 4.80
N GLY A 37 12.34 18.24 5.04
CA GLY A 37 11.51 18.63 6.18
C GLY A 37 10.14 17.96 6.15
N GLU A 38 9.43 18.07 5.03
CA GLU A 38 8.09 17.49 4.86
C GLU A 38 8.12 15.96 4.91
N MET A 39 9.16 15.32 4.33
CA MET A 39 9.32 13.87 4.42
C MET A 39 9.53 13.41 5.87
N ARG A 40 10.34 14.12 6.67
CA ARG A 40 10.48 13.82 8.11
C ARG A 40 9.16 13.96 8.86
N ARG A 41 8.35 14.98 8.50
CA ARG A 41 7.01 15.18 9.08
C ARG A 41 6.09 14.01 8.75
N LEU A 42 6.02 13.63 7.47
CA LEU A 42 5.20 12.51 7.00
C LEU A 42 5.65 11.18 7.63
N GLU A 43 6.95 10.94 7.78
CA GLU A 43 7.45 9.75 8.47
C GLU A 43 7.09 9.74 9.97
N ALA A 44 7.15 10.88 10.65
CA ALA A 44 6.73 11.00 12.04
C ALA A 44 5.21 10.75 12.19
N GLU A 45 4.40 11.33 11.31
CA GLU A 45 2.95 11.14 11.29
C GLU A 45 2.59 9.69 10.97
N ASN A 46 3.24 9.07 9.98
CA ASN A 46 3.00 7.68 9.60
C ASN A 46 3.39 6.72 10.73
N ARG A 47 4.51 6.97 11.44
CA ARG A 47 4.87 6.20 12.65
C ARG A 47 3.85 6.37 13.76
N ALA A 48 3.33 7.58 13.98
CA ALA A 48 2.31 7.84 14.99
C ALA A 48 0.98 7.13 14.64
N LEU A 49 0.54 7.21 13.38
CA LEU A 49 -0.65 6.52 12.89
C LEU A 49 -0.50 5.00 12.97
N SER A 50 0.64 4.46 12.54
CA SER A 50 0.94 3.02 12.65
C SER A 50 0.94 2.54 14.09
N SER A 51 1.49 3.33 15.02
CA SER A 51 1.48 3.02 16.45
C SER A 51 0.06 3.03 17.03
N ARG A 52 -0.77 4.01 16.64
CA ARG A 52 -2.18 4.10 17.07
C ARG A 52 -2.99 2.92 16.54
N LEU A 53 -2.88 2.60 15.25
CA LEU A 53 -3.57 1.46 14.65
C LEU A 53 -3.14 0.13 15.27
N GLY A 54 -1.84 -0.05 15.56
CA GLY A 54 -1.34 -1.25 16.23
C GLY A 54 -1.84 -1.37 17.68
N HIS A 55 -1.97 -0.25 18.39
CA HIS A 55 -2.53 -0.23 19.75
C HIS A 55 -4.03 -0.53 19.74
N ASP A 56 -4.79 0.08 18.84
CA ASP A 56 -6.23 -0.12 18.71
C ASP A 56 -6.55 -1.57 18.30
N ASP A 57 -5.81 -2.16 17.35
CA ASP A 57 -5.92 -3.58 16.98
C ASP A 57 -5.61 -4.51 18.17
N LEU A 58 -4.53 -4.23 18.91
CA LEU A 58 -4.19 -5.02 20.09
C LEU A 58 -5.26 -4.90 21.18
N ALA A 59 -5.80 -3.70 21.39
CA ALA A 59 -6.85 -3.46 22.37
C ALA A 59 -8.16 -4.19 22.00
N GLU A 60 -8.55 -4.20 20.73
CA GLU A 60 -9.70 -4.97 20.25
C GLU A 60 -9.47 -6.48 20.40
N ARG A 61 -8.27 -6.97 20.07
CA ARG A 61 -7.91 -8.38 20.23
C ARG A 61 -7.95 -8.83 21.70
N VAL A 62 -7.46 -8.00 22.62
CA VAL A 62 -7.52 -8.28 24.07
C VAL A 62 -8.98 -8.33 24.52
N ARG A 63 -9.82 -7.35 24.16
CA ARG A 63 -11.25 -7.36 24.52
C ARG A 63 -11.97 -8.60 23.98
N ARG A 64 -11.68 -9.02 22.74
CA ARG A 64 -12.26 -10.23 22.17
C ARG A 64 -11.86 -11.48 22.96
N ALA A 65 -10.57 -11.59 23.30
CA ALA A 65 -10.06 -12.72 24.08
C ALA A 65 -10.63 -12.75 25.51
N GLU A 66 -10.84 -11.59 26.13
CA GLU A 66 -11.50 -11.49 27.44
C GLU A 66 -12.95 -11.98 27.38
N LEU A 67 -13.70 -11.59 26.35
CA LEU A 67 -15.08 -12.04 26.15
C LEU A 67 -15.15 -13.56 25.95
N GLU A 68 -14.27 -14.11 25.09
CA GLU A 68 -14.16 -15.54 24.85
C GLU A 68 -13.79 -16.32 26.12
N CYS A 69 -12.90 -15.76 26.96
CA CYS A 69 -12.52 -16.36 28.24
C CYS A 69 -13.70 -16.39 29.22
N LEU A 70 -14.48 -15.31 29.30
CA LEU A 70 -15.69 -15.25 30.12
C LEU A 70 -16.73 -16.29 29.67
N GLU A 71 -17.01 -16.36 28.37
CA GLU A 71 -17.94 -17.36 27.82
C GLU A 71 -17.46 -18.80 28.09
N ALA A 72 -16.16 -19.07 27.94
CA ALA A 72 -15.59 -20.38 28.23
C ALA A 72 -15.70 -20.74 29.72
N GLN A 73 -15.53 -19.78 30.62
CA GLN A 73 -15.70 -19.97 32.07
C GLN A 73 -17.16 -20.30 32.42
N GLU A 74 -18.12 -19.59 31.82
CA GLU A 74 -19.54 -19.86 32.04
C GLU A 74 -19.94 -21.25 31.52
N ARG A 75 -19.45 -21.65 30.33
CA ARG A 75 -19.65 -23.00 29.78
C ARG A 75 -19.07 -24.08 30.70
N ALA A 76 -17.86 -23.87 31.23
CA ALA A 76 -17.23 -24.80 32.15
C ALA A 76 -17.98 -24.92 33.48
N ARG A 77 -18.54 -23.81 33.97
CA ARG A 77 -19.37 -23.80 35.19
C ARG A 77 -20.68 -24.56 34.98
N ALA A 78 -21.38 -24.30 33.89
CA ALA A 78 -22.61 -25.00 33.54
C ALA A 78 -22.38 -26.52 33.41
N LEU A 79 -21.27 -26.93 32.77
CA LEU A 79 -20.90 -28.34 32.65
C LEU A 79 -20.63 -28.98 34.02
N ARG A 80 -19.93 -28.27 34.92
CA ARG A 80 -19.68 -28.75 36.29
C ARG A 80 -20.99 -28.92 37.07
N GLU A 81 -21.88 -27.94 37.01
CA GLU A 81 -23.18 -27.98 37.68
C GLU A 81 -24.06 -29.13 37.14
N ALA A 82 -24.05 -29.35 35.82
CA ALA A 82 -24.73 -30.48 35.18
C ALA A 82 -24.15 -31.84 35.61
N LEU A 83 -22.82 -31.96 35.72
CA LEU A 83 -22.16 -33.18 36.20
C LEU A 83 -22.44 -33.46 37.67
N THR A 84 -22.50 -32.42 38.53
CA THR A 84 -22.87 -32.60 39.95
C THR A 84 -24.33 -33.02 40.08
N ALA A 85 -25.24 -32.40 39.33
CA ALA A 85 -26.65 -32.79 39.32
C ALA A 85 -26.86 -34.22 38.80
N ALA A 86 -26.16 -34.62 37.74
CA ALA A 86 -26.18 -36.00 37.23
C ALA A 86 -25.62 -37.00 38.26
N ARG A 87 -24.55 -36.63 38.97
CA ARG A 87 -23.95 -37.46 40.03
C ARG A 87 -24.90 -37.65 41.21
N GLU A 88 -25.56 -36.59 41.66
CA GLU A 88 -26.57 -36.63 42.72
C GLU A 88 -27.81 -37.43 42.32
N ALA A 89 -28.26 -37.31 41.07
CA ALA A 89 -29.36 -38.12 40.52
C ALA A 89 -28.99 -39.61 40.37
N SER A 90 -27.70 -39.92 40.17
CA SER A 90 -27.19 -41.29 40.01
C SER A 90 -26.82 -42.00 41.32
N PHE A 91 -27.16 -41.45 42.49
CA PHE A 91 -26.89 -42.07 43.79
C PHE A 91 -27.85 -43.24 44.10
N THR A 92 -27.76 -44.31 43.31
CA THR A 92 -28.22 -45.66 43.65
C THR A 92 -27.06 -46.63 43.45
N PRO A 93 -26.69 -47.46 44.44
CA PRO A 93 -25.54 -48.33 44.29
C PRO A 93 -25.94 -49.60 43.53
N VAL A 94 -25.75 -49.61 42.22
CA VAL A 94 -25.74 -50.84 41.41
C VAL A 94 -24.38 -50.96 40.72
N ASN A 95 -23.53 -51.80 41.28
CA ASN A 95 -22.29 -52.26 40.65
C ASN A 95 -22.59 -53.34 39.60
N ALA A 96 -23.34 -52.99 38.54
CA ALA A 96 -23.60 -53.89 37.40
C ALA A 96 -23.49 -53.21 36.02
N ASP A 97 -23.72 -51.90 35.89
CA ASP A 97 -23.83 -51.22 34.58
C ASP A 97 -22.59 -50.41 34.14
N LYS A 98 -21.41 -50.67 34.72
CA LYS A 98 -20.17 -49.96 34.34
C LYS A 98 -19.80 -50.23 32.87
N SER A 99 -20.05 -51.43 32.35
CA SER A 99 -19.72 -51.77 30.95
C SER A 99 -20.61 -51.03 29.95
N GLY A 100 -21.93 -51.01 30.17
CA GLY A 100 -22.86 -50.30 29.28
C GLY A 100 -22.69 -48.78 29.34
N MET A 101 -22.38 -48.23 30.51
CA MET A 101 -22.08 -46.80 30.64
C MET A 101 -20.76 -46.40 29.96
N LEU A 102 -19.72 -47.26 30.03
CA LEU A 102 -18.47 -47.05 29.30
C LEU A 102 -18.69 -47.14 27.78
N GLU A 103 -19.53 -48.07 27.31
CA GLU A 103 -19.86 -48.20 25.89
C GLU A 103 -20.63 -46.97 25.37
N VAL A 104 -21.61 -46.47 26.13
CA VAL A 104 -22.34 -45.24 25.78
C VAL A 104 -21.41 -44.03 25.83
N ALA A 105 -20.55 -43.92 26.84
CA ALA A 105 -19.58 -42.84 26.93
C ALA A 105 -18.58 -42.87 25.78
N GLN A 106 -18.09 -44.06 25.41
CA GLN A 106 -17.17 -44.23 24.28
C GLN A 106 -17.84 -43.88 22.96
N ARG A 107 -19.07 -44.36 22.72
CA ARG A 107 -19.85 -44.00 21.53
C ARG A 107 -20.13 -42.49 21.43
N THR A 108 -20.37 -41.85 22.56
CA THR A 108 -20.59 -40.40 22.60
C THR A 108 -19.30 -39.62 22.35
N ALA A 109 -18.16 -40.11 22.86
CA ALA A 109 -16.86 -39.54 22.58
C ALA A 109 -16.49 -39.68 21.09
N ASP A 110 -16.72 -40.86 20.50
CA ASP A 110 -16.48 -41.11 19.07
C ASP A 110 -17.36 -40.20 18.21
N ALA A 111 -18.65 -40.07 18.53
CA ALA A 111 -19.55 -39.17 17.82
C ALA A 111 -19.13 -37.68 17.93
N CYS A 112 -18.64 -37.26 19.10
CA CYS A 112 -18.12 -35.89 19.29
C CYS A 112 -16.86 -35.64 18.45
N VAL A 113 -15.95 -36.61 18.38
CA VAL A 113 -14.75 -36.53 17.54
C VAL A 113 -15.12 -36.47 16.06
N ASP A 114 -16.09 -37.27 15.61
CA ASP A 114 -16.55 -37.25 14.21
C ASP A 114 -17.26 -35.93 13.87
N GLN A 115 -18.08 -35.39 14.78
CA GLN A 115 -18.67 -34.08 14.61
C GLN A 115 -17.62 -32.97 14.54
N ALA A 116 -16.65 -32.96 15.45
CA ALA A 116 -15.57 -31.97 15.45
C ALA A 116 -14.70 -32.05 14.18
N ARG A 117 -14.47 -33.26 13.65
CA ARG A 117 -13.78 -33.46 12.37
C ARG A 117 -14.58 -32.88 11.20
N ALA A 118 -15.88 -33.17 11.12
CA ALA A 118 -16.74 -32.64 10.07
C ALA A 118 -16.82 -31.10 10.11
N GLU A 119 -16.92 -30.51 11.31
CA GLU A 119 -16.89 -29.05 11.49
C GLU A 119 -15.54 -28.46 11.07
N ALA A 120 -14.43 -29.11 11.42
CA ALA A 120 -13.09 -28.66 11.01
C ALA A 120 -12.91 -28.73 9.49
N GLU A 121 -13.36 -29.80 8.83
CA GLU A 121 -13.32 -29.96 7.38
C GLU A 121 -14.10 -28.85 6.68
N LEU A 122 -15.32 -28.56 7.17
CA LEU A 122 -16.15 -27.45 6.67
C LEU A 122 -15.45 -26.10 6.83
N LEU A 123 -14.85 -25.83 7.99
CA LEU A 123 -14.14 -24.58 8.24
C LEU A 123 -12.93 -24.43 7.32
N VAL A 124 -12.19 -25.51 7.07
CA VAL A 124 -11.06 -25.52 6.13
C VAL A 124 -11.55 -25.24 4.70
N GLU A 125 -12.65 -25.86 4.27
CA GLU A 125 -13.23 -25.62 2.94
C GLU A 125 -13.72 -24.17 2.77
N GLN A 126 -14.37 -23.61 3.79
CA GLN A 126 -14.79 -22.21 3.78
C GLN A 126 -13.59 -21.25 3.78
N ALA A 127 -12.54 -21.56 4.54
CA ALA A 127 -11.34 -20.75 4.60
C ALA A 127 -10.58 -20.76 3.27
N THR A 128 -10.42 -21.93 2.64
CA THR A 128 -9.75 -22.05 1.34
C THR A 128 -10.53 -21.35 0.24
N THR A 129 -11.86 -21.46 0.24
CA THR A 129 -12.73 -20.76 -0.72
C THR A 129 -12.62 -19.24 -0.57
N LYS A 130 -12.70 -18.72 0.67
CA LYS A 130 -12.54 -17.28 0.94
C LYS A 130 -11.14 -16.79 0.57
N ALA A 131 -10.10 -17.57 0.88
CA ALA A 131 -8.74 -17.22 0.49
C ALA A 131 -8.57 -17.16 -1.04
N ALA A 132 -9.16 -18.10 -1.78
CA ALA A 132 -9.16 -18.09 -3.24
C ALA A 132 -9.88 -16.85 -3.81
N GLN A 133 -11.04 -16.49 -3.24
CA GLN A 133 -11.76 -15.27 -3.62
C GLN A 133 -10.93 -14.01 -3.38
N LEU A 134 -10.34 -13.87 -2.18
CA LEU A 134 -9.49 -12.73 -1.84
C LEU A 134 -8.27 -12.62 -2.75
N LEU A 135 -7.64 -13.75 -3.09
CA LEU A 135 -6.52 -13.78 -4.02
C LEU A 135 -6.94 -13.34 -5.43
N SER A 136 -8.08 -13.82 -5.92
CA SER A 136 -8.63 -13.41 -7.22
C SER A 136 -8.94 -11.91 -7.24
N ASP A 137 -9.60 -11.38 -6.21
CA ASP A 137 -9.92 -9.96 -6.09
C ASP A 137 -8.65 -9.10 -6.00
N ALA A 138 -7.65 -9.53 -5.22
CA ALA A 138 -6.38 -8.85 -5.11
C ALA A 138 -5.62 -8.85 -6.44
N GLN A 139 -5.63 -9.97 -7.17
CA GLN A 139 -5.02 -10.09 -8.49
C GLN A 139 -5.71 -9.18 -9.51
N LEU A 140 -7.04 -9.13 -9.52
CA LEU A 140 -7.80 -8.24 -10.39
C LEU A 140 -7.46 -6.78 -10.10
N ARG A 141 -7.53 -6.35 -8.82
CA ARG A 141 -7.17 -4.98 -8.41
C ARG A 141 -5.74 -4.62 -8.80
N ALA A 142 -4.79 -5.53 -8.56
CA ALA A 142 -3.39 -5.32 -8.95
C ALA A 142 -3.26 -5.16 -10.48
N SER A 143 -3.95 -5.99 -11.26
CA SER A 143 -3.92 -5.90 -12.73
C SER A 143 -4.49 -4.57 -13.24
N THR A 144 -5.59 -4.09 -12.64
CA THR A 144 -6.20 -2.81 -12.97
C THR A 144 -5.26 -1.66 -12.62
N ILE A 145 -4.70 -1.63 -11.41
CA ILE A 145 -3.74 -0.58 -10.99
C ILE A 145 -2.54 -0.53 -11.94
N VAL A 146 -2.00 -1.69 -12.35
CA VAL A 146 -0.88 -1.74 -13.31
C VAL A 146 -1.30 -1.24 -14.69
N ALA A 147 -2.51 -1.58 -15.16
CA ALA A 147 -3.02 -1.09 -16.43
C ALA A 147 -3.22 0.44 -16.41
N ASP A 148 -3.85 0.96 -15.36
CA ASP A 148 -4.09 2.40 -15.18
C ASP A 148 -2.77 3.17 -15.08
N ALA A 149 -1.81 2.66 -14.30
CA ALA A 149 -0.49 3.28 -14.18
C ALA A 149 0.27 3.31 -15.51
N ARG A 150 0.19 2.23 -16.31
CA ARG A 150 0.79 2.18 -17.65
C ARG A 150 0.12 3.15 -18.61
N HIS A 151 -1.20 3.27 -18.54
CA HIS A 151 -1.96 4.19 -19.38
C HIS A 151 -1.60 5.65 -19.05
N ALA A 152 -1.68 6.03 -17.77
CA ALA A 152 -1.31 7.38 -17.32
C ALA A 152 0.15 7.72 -17.65
N HIS A 153 1.06 6.75 -17.53
CA HIS A 153 2.46 6.94 -17.93
C HIS A 153 2.61 7.18 -19.44
N SER A 154 1.91 6.39 -20.27
CA SER A 154 1.92 6.57 -21.71
C SER A 154 1.35 7.93 -22.12
N GLU A 155 0.28 8.40 -21.46
CA GLU A 155 -0.30 9.72 -21.71
C GLU A 155 0.65 10.84 -21.29
N ALA A 156 1.30 10.73 -20.14
CA ALA A 156 2.29 11.70 -19.68
C ALA A 156 3.50 11.78 -20.64
N ILE A 157 4.00 10.64 -21.13
CA ILE A 157 5.06 10.61 -22.14
C ILE A 157 4.60 11.29 -23.43
N ALA A 158 3.42 10.93 -23.93
CA ALA A 158 2.88 11.54 -25.15
C ALA A 158 2.70 13.06 -24.99
N GLY A 159 2.29 13.53 -23.81
CA GLY A 159 2.21 14.95 -23.48
C GLY A 159 3.57 15.65 -23.51
N ILE A 160 4.61 15.04 -22.92
CA ILE A 160 5.98 15.58 -22.96
C ILE A 160 6.52 15.62 -24.39
N GLU A 161 6.27 14.58 -25.18
CA GLU A 161 6.68 14.53 -26.59
C GLU A 161 5.98 15.61 -27.42
N ALA A 162 4.69 15.83 -27.20
CA ALA A 162 3.93 16.89 -27.85
C ALA A 162 4.45 18.29 -27.48
N GLN A 163 4.71 18.54 -26.19
CA GLN A 163 5.28 19.81 -25.73
C GLN A 163 6.68 20.03 -26.32
N ARG A 164 7.52 18.98 -26.34
CA ARG A 164 8.85 19.04 -26.95
C ARG A 164 8.76 19.39 -28.45
N ALA A 165 7.83 18.79 -29.18
CA ALA A 165 7.62 19.09 -30.59
C ALA A 165 7.22 20.56 -30.80
N ALA A 166 6.24 21.05 -30.02
CA ALA A 166 5.80 22.44 -30.09
C ALA A 166 6.93 23.44 -29.78
N THR A 167 7.74 23.18 -28.75
CA THR A 167 8.89 24.03 -28.43
C THR A 167 9.97 24.01 -29.53
N LEU A 168 10.19 22.86 -30.18
CA LEU A 168 11.13 22.77 -31.31
C LEU A 168 10.63 23.54 -32.53
N ASP A 169 9.33 23.54 -32.79
CA ASP A 169 8.71 24.34 -33.84
C ASP A 169 8.87 25.83 -33.54
N GLU A 170 8.60 26.27 -32.31
CA GLU A 170 8.80 27.66 -31.88
C GLU A 170 10.26 28.12 -32.01
N ILE A 171 11.22 27.27 -31.59
CA ILE A 171 12.65 27.55 -31.79
C ILE A 171 12.97 27.72 -33.28
N SER A 172 12.42 26.86 -34.14
CA SER A 172 12.63 26.92 -35.59
C SER A 172 12.07 28.22 -36.19
N GLU A 173 10.89 28.65 -35.74
CA GLU A 173 10.29 29.93 -36.13
C GLU A 173 11.14 31.14 -35.69
N LEU A 174 11.65 31.13 -34.46
CA LEU A 174 12.54 32.17 -33.93
C LEU A 174 13.86 32.25 -34.70
N ILE A 175 14.45 31.10 -35.03
CA ILE A 175 15.66 31.05 -35.87
C ILE A 175 15.39 31.65 -37.24
N ALA A 176 14.25 31.30 -37.87
CA ALA A 176 13.87 31.85 -39.17
C ALA A 176 13.62 33.36 -39.08
N LEU A 177 12.99 33.85 -38.01
CA LEU A 177 12.77 35.28 -37.76
C LEU A 177 14.08 36.04 -37.60
N ALA A 178 15.00 35.54 -36.77
CA ALA A 178 16.31 36.14 -36.57
C ALA A 178 17.12 36.18 -37.87
N GLY A 179 17.03 35.12 -38.69
CA GLY A 179 17.62 35.08 -40.03
C GLY A 179 17.07 36.17 -40.95
N ARG A 180 15.74 36.34 -41.01
CA ARG A 180 15.09 37.41 -41.79
C ARG A 180 15.50 38.80 -41.31
N GLN A 181 15.53 39.03 -39.99
CA GLN A 181 15.93 40.33 -39.43
C GLN A 181 17.38 40.67 -39.78
N ARG A 182 18.31 39.70 -39.67
CA ARG A 182 19.70 39.91 -40.07
C ARG A 182 19.84 40.24 -41.55
N ALA A 183 19.15 39.51 -42.42
CA ALA A 183 19.14 39.79 -43.86
C ALA A 183 18.62 41.20 -44.16
N ALA A 184 17.49 41.59 -43.57
CA ALA A 184 16.92 42.93 -43.74
C ALA A 184 17.87 44.04 -43.27
N THR A 185 18.55 43.86 -42.13
CA THR A 185 19.54 44.84 -41.65
C THR A 185 20.77 44.92 -42.56
N ALA A 186 21.22 43.80 -43.13
CA ALA A 186 22.34 43.78 -44.06
C ALA A 186 21.99 44.50 -45.37
N ASP A 187 20.78 44.28 -45.90
CA ASP A 187 20.28 44.94 -47.11
C ASP A 187 20.14 46.46 -46.91
N ASP A 188 19.59 46.92 -45.76
CA ASP A 188 19.48 48.35 -45.44
C ASP A 188 20.85 49.04 -45.34
N ILE A 189 21.83 48.40 -44.67
CA ILE A 189 23.20 48.92 -44.58
C ILE A 189 23.82 48.99 -45.97
N SER A 190 23.68 47.95 -46.79
CA SER A 190 24.23 47.92 -48.15
C SER A 190 23.59 48.99 -49.04
N GLY A 191 22.28 49.20 -48.96
CA GLY A 191 21.56 50.24 -49.70
C GLY A 191 22.05 51.64 -49.34
N ARG A 192 22.16 51.95 -48.04
CA ARG A 192 22.70 53.24 -47.58
C ARG A 192 24.13 53.50 -48.05
N LEU A 193 24.99 52.49 -48.07
CA LEU A 193 26.37 52.63 -48.56
C LEU A 193 26.42 52.95 -50.06
N GLN A 194 25.51 52.39 -50.87
CA GLN A 194 25.42 52.68 -52.29
C GLN A 194 24.95 54.12 -52.57
N GLU A 195 23.98 54.62 -51.78
CA GLU A 195 23.54 56.02 -51.86
C GLU A 195 24.64 57.02 -51.53
N PHE A 196 25.52 56.70 -50.57
CA PHE A 196 26.66 57.57 -50.21
C PHE A 196 27.81 57.55 -51.22
N THR A 197 27.92 56.52 -52.05
CA THR A 197 29.02 56.34 -53.01
C THR A 197 28.67 56.77 -54.44
N SER A 198 27.41 57.12 -54.70
CA SER A 198 26.90 57.66 -55.97
C SER A 198 26.79 59.18 -55.91
#